data_AF-A0AAV0BFB9-F1
#
_entry.id   AF-A0AAV0BFB9-F1
#
_cell.length_a   1.000
_cell.length_b   1.000
_cell.length_c   1.000
_cell.angle_alpha   90.00
_cell.angle_beta   90.00
_cell.angle_gamma   90.00
#
_symmetry.space_group_name_H-M   'P 1'
#
loop_
_entity.id
_entity.type
_entity.pdbx_description
1 polymer ?
#
loop_
_entity_poly.entity_id
_entity_poly.type
_entity_poly.pdbx_seq_one_letter_code
_entity_poly.pdbx_strand_id
1 'polypeptide(L)'
;HRIRFECHPNGSDRSGLSQLGTIVDKVIGDPFLYNFFFQSQASLEGTSCPTRYIALKDETNHTVDDLQNIANIICSRFQKATKFVGTATPTYYANQFSTRAKK
;
A
#
# COMPACT_ATOMS: atom_id res chain seq x y z
N HIS A 1 -9.26 5.95 5.59
CA HIS A 1 -8.54 7.25 5.46
C HIS A 1 -9.05 8.00 4.23
N ARG A 2 -8.80 9.31 4.13
CA ARG A 2 -9.34 10.18 3.07
C ARG A 2 -8.30 10.69 2.07
N ILE A 3 -7.06 10.21 2.14
CA ILE A 3 -5.98 10.61 1.24
C ILE A 3 -6.15 9.87 -0.09
N ARG A 4 -5.90 10.60 -1.19
CA ARG A 4 -5.97 10.13 -2.57
C ARG A 4 -4.73 10.58 -3.30
N PHE A 5 -4.23 9.75 -4.23
CA PHE A 5 -3.13 10.14 -5.10
C PHE A 5 -3.67 10.58 -6.45
N GLU A 6 -3.31 11.80 -6.80
CA GLU A 6 -3.53 12.38 -8.13
C GLU A 6 -2.18 12.44 -8.85
N CYS A 7 -2.20 12.21 -10.15
CA CYS A 7 -0.98 12.25 -10.96
C CYS A 7 -1.05 13.40 -11.95
N HIS A 8 0.08 14.05 -12.19
CA HIS A 8 0.18 15.03 -13.27
C HIS A 8 0.00 14.35 -14.64
N PRO A 9 -0.54 15.04 -15.65
CA PRO A 9 -0.90 14.47 -16.95
C PRO A 9 0.24 13.75 -17.69
N ASN A 10 1.49 14.11 -17.41
CA ASN A 10 2.67 13.59 -18.09
C ASN A 10 3.23 12.30 -17.44
N GLY A 11 2.68 11.87 -16.30
CA GLY A 11 3.16 10.71 -15.55
C GLY A 11 2.07 9.70 -15.17
N SER A 12 0.84 9.88 -15.65
CA SER A 12 -0.29 9.03 -15.27
C SER A 12 -0.25 7.66 -15.94
N ASP A 13 -0.84 6.68 -15.26
CA ASP A 13 -1.18 5.39 -15.88
C ASP A 13 -2.29 5.59 -16.96
N ARG A 14 -2.61 4.53 -17.73
CA ARG A 14 -3.60 4.55 -18.82
C ARG A 14 -4.99 5.07 -18.40
N SER A 15 -5.30 5.01 -17.11
CA SER A 15 -6.55 5.50 -16.52
C SER A 15 -6.49 6.96 -16.03
N GLY A 16 -5.36 7.66 -16.22
CA GLY A 16 -5.16 9.02 -15.69
C GLY A 16 -4.81 9.07 -14.20
N LEU A 17 -4.53 7.91 -13.58
CA LEU A 17 -4.29 7.77 -12.15
C LEU A 17 -2.79 7.62 -11.82
N SER A 18 -2.46 7.71 -10.53
CA SER A 18 -1.11 7.47 -10.01
C SER A 18 -0.60 6.07 -10.38
N GLN A 19 0.68 6.00 -10.76
CA GLN A 19 1.33 4.77 -11.17
C GLN A 19 1.38 3.74 -10.03
N LEU A 20 1.31 2.47 -10.41
CA LEU A 20 1.62 1.34 -9.54
C LEU A 20 3.00 1.52 -8.89
N GLY A 21 3.09 1.28 -7.59
CA GLY A 21 4.35 1.34 -6.86
C GLY A 21 4.67 2.72 -6.27
N THR A 22 3.80 3.71 -6.44
CA THR A 22 4.00 5.05 -5.89
C THR A 22 4.01 5.02 -4.36
N ILE A 23 5.07 5.55 -3.76
CA ILE A 23 5.22 5.71 -2.31
C ILE A 23 5.34 7.19 -1.97
N VAL A 24 4.63 7.62 -0.92
CA VAL A 24 4.69 8.97 -0.37
C VAL A 24 4.94 8.87 1.14
N ASP A 25 6.12 9.32 1.57
CA ASP A 25 6.58 9.28 2.96
C ASP A 25 6.90 10.69 3.50
N LYS A 26 7.51 11.56 2.70
CA LYS A 26 8.07 12.86 3.14
C LYS A 26 7.08 13.98 3.43
N VAL A 27 5.89 13.95 2.81
CA VAL A 27 4.99 15.13 2.77
C VAL A 27 3.79 15.00 3.72
N ILE A 28 3.32 13.78 3.99
CA ILE A 28 2.05 13.52 4.69
C ILE A 28 2.27 12.58 5.90
N GLY A 29 3.52 12.47 6.34
CA GLY A 29 3.95 11.64 7.46
C GLY A 29 3.47 12.15 8.82
N ASP A 30 3.49 11.27 9.82
CA ASP A 30 3.32 11.69 11.22
C ASP A 30 4.70 12.17 11.73
N PRO A 31 4.77 13.27 12.50
CA PRO A 31 6.05 13.82 12.95
C PRO A 31 6.77 12.94 13.98
N PHE A 32 6.08 12.03 14.66
CA PHE A 32 6.63 11.19 15.72
C PHE A 32 6.82 9.74 15.29
N LEU A 33 5.91 9.22 14.47
CA LEU A 33 5.94 7.84 14.00
C LEU A 33 6.24 7.77 12.50
N TYR A 34 7.14 6.85 12.15
CA TYR A 34 7.38 6.57 10.74
C TYR A 34 6.13 5.96 10.10
N ASN A 35 5.60 6.65 9.10
CA ASN A 35 4.53 6.15 8.27
C ASN A 35 4.67 6.62 6.82
N PHE A 36 4.08 5.85 5.92
CA PHE A 36 4.09 6.12 4.50
C PHE A 36 2.79 5.64 3.86
N PHE A 37 2.47 6.23 2.72
CA PHE A 37 1.36 5.84 1.86
C PHE A 37 1.91 5.11 0.65
N PHE A 38 1.37 3.93 0.36
CA PHE A 38 1.82 3.08 -0.73
C PHE A 38 0.66 2.68 -1.63
N GLN A 39 0.77 3.00 -2.91
CA GLN A 39 -0.16 2.58 -3.95
C GLN A 39 0.37 1.29 -4.60
N SER A 40 0.01 0.15 -4.02
CA SER A 40 0.53 -1.16 -4.46
C SER A 40 -0.15 -1.71 -5.71
N GLN A 41 -1.39 -1.33 -6.02
CA GLN A 41 -2.15 -1.83 -7.17
C GLN A 41 -2.60 -0.70 -8.11
N ALA A 42 -2.70 -0.98 -9.40
CA ALA A 42 -3.28 -0.04 -10.35
C ALA A 42 -4.79 0.02 -10.13
N SER A 43 -5.34 1.22 -10.02
CA SER A 43 -6.78 1.42 -9.93
C SER A 43 -7.40 1.27 -11.31
N LEU A 44 -8.29 0.28 -11.45
CA LEU A 44 -8.99 0.02 -12.71
C LEU A 44 -10.08 1.07 -12.97
N GLU A 45 -10.75 1.53 -11.91
CA GLU A 45 -11.85 2.49 -11.97
C GLU A 45 -11.86 3.38 -10.72
N GLY A 46 -12.24 4.65 -10.89
CA GLY A 46 -12.34 5.63 -9.81
C GLY A 46 -10.98 6.15 -9.31
N THR A 47 -10.97 6.83 -8.16
CA THR A 47 -9.74 7.43 -7.61
C THR A 47 -8.92 6.43 -6.82
N SER A 48 -7.60 6.42 -7.06
CA SER A 48 -6.67 5.56 -6.32
C SER A 48 -6.67 5.86 -4.81
N CYS A 49 -6.85 4.80 -4.02
CA CYS A 49 -6.84 4.84 -2.56
C CYS A 49 -5.57 4.13 -2.06
N PRO A 50 -4.47 4.87 -1.79
CA PRO A 50 -3.22 4.27 -1.35
C PRO A 50 -3.38 3.68 0.05
N THR A 51 -2.67 2.61 0.39
CA THR A 51 -2.69 2.05 1.76
C THR A 51 -1.68 2.79 2.64
N ARG A 52 -2.09 3.16 3.86
CA ARG A 52 -1.20 3.77 4.86
C ARG A 52 -0.56 2.68 5.71
N TYR A 53 0.76 2.65 5.75
CA TYR A 53 1.55 1.80 6.62
C TYR A 53 2.16 2.65 7.73
N ILE A 54 2.08 2.17 8.97
CA ILE A 54 2.61 2.86 10.16
C ILE A 54 3.50 1.87 10.90
N ALA A 55 4.76 2.20 11.09
CA ALA A 55 5.67 1.43 11.93
C ALA A 55 5.42 1.82 13.40
N LEU A 56 4.69 0.98 14.12
CA LEU A 56 4.39 1.21 15.54
C LEU A 56 5.55 0.82 16.44
N LYS A 57 6.28 -0.24 16.06
CA LYS A 57 7.40 -0.79 16.81
C LYS A 57 8.34 -1.48 15.83
N ASP A 58 9.61 -1.15 15.90
CA ASP A 58 10.68 -1.81 15.16
C ASP A 58 11.83 -2.10 16.14
N GLU A 59 12.13 -3.38 16.32
CA GLU A 59 13.24 -3.86 17.17
C GLU A 59 14.47 -4.24 16.34
N THR A 60 14.31 -4.29 15.02
CA THR A 60 15.28 -4.77 14.04
C THR A 60 16.04 -3.64 13.34
N ASN A 61 15.78 -2.39 13.73
CA ASN A 61 16.41 -1.18 13.19
C ASN A 61 16.40 -1.15 11.66
N HIS A 62 15.23 -1.37 11.06
CA HIS A 62 15.07 -1.33 9.61
C HIS A 62 15.21 0.08 9.08
N THR A 63 15.80 0.22 7.89
CA THR A 63 15.81 1.49 7.19
C THR A 63 14.42 1.76 6.58
N VAL A 64 14.18 3.02 6.24
CA VAL A 64 12.97 3.47 5.52
C VAL A 64 12.78 2.64 4.24
N ASP A 65 13.86 2.45 3.48
CA ASP A 65 13.85 1.70 2.22
C ASP A 65 13.55 0.21 2.45
N ASP A 66 14.05 -0.37 3.54
CA ASP A 66 13.75 -1.76 3.90
C ASP A 66 12.26 -1.96 4.18
N LEU A 67 11.65 -1.08 4.96
CA LEU A 67 10.22 -1.14 5.28
C LEU A 67 9.34 -1.00 4.03
N GLN A 68 9.72 -0.10 3.12
CA GLN A 68 9.05 0.09 1.85
C GLN A 68 9.20 -1.14 0.93
N ASN A 69 10.39 -1.72 0.86
CA ASN A 69 10.66 -2.95 0.11
C ASN A 69 9.89 -4.15 0.66
N ILE A 70 9.86 -4.31 1.98
CA ILE A 70 9.08 -5.36 2.65
C ILE A 70 7.59 -5.22 2.30
N ALA A 71 7.03 -4.00 2.36
CA ALA A 71 5.65 -3.76 1.98
C ALA A 71 5.38 -4.13 0.51
N ASN A 72 6.29 -3.76 -0.39
CA ASN A 72 6.19 -4.10 -1.81
C ASN A 72 6.21 -5.63 -2.04
N ILE A 73 7.18 -6.33 -1.42
CA ILE A 73 7.29 -7.79 -1.49
C ILE A 73 6.01 -8.44 -0.95
N ILE A 74 5.52 -8.05 0.22
CA ILE A 74 4.34 -8.66 0.82
C ILE A 74 3.08 -8.45 -0.03
N CYS A 75 2.92 -7.28 -0.66
CA CYS A 75 1.82 -7.00 -1.58
C CYS A 75 1.89 -7.81 -2.89
N SER A 76 3.09 -8.22 -3.32
CA SER A 76 3.30 -9.06 -4.51
C SER A 76 3.00 -10.55 -4.27
N ARG A 77 3.12 -11.03 -3.02
CA ARG A 77 3.07 -12.47 -2.68
C ARG A 77 1.65 -13.00 -2.44
N PHE A 78 0.69 -12.55 -3.23
CA PHE A 78 -0.68 -13.03 -3.13
C PHE A 78 -0.88 -14.31 -3.95
N GLN A 79 -1.27 -15.40 -3.29
CA GLN A 79 -1.34 -16.72 -3.96
C GLN A 79 -2.54 -16.85 -4.92
N LYS A 80 -3.58 -16.03 -4.79
CA LYS A 80 -4.81 -16.19 -5.59
C LYS A 80 -4.80 -15.43 -6.91
N ALA A 81 -3.91 -14.46 -7.07
CA ALA A 81 -3.80 -13.67 -8.29
C ALA A 81 -2.36 -13.29 -8.55
N THR A 82 -1.95 -13.27 -9.81
CA THR A 82 -0.65 -12.79 -10.29
C THR A 82 -0.60 -11.26 -10.40
N LYS A 83 -1.24 -10.58 -9.45
CA LYS A 83 -1.35 -9.12 -9.40
C LYS A 83 -1.02 -8.64 -7.99
N PHE A 84 -0.46 -7.45 -7.89
CA PHE A 84 -0.29 -6.78 -6.61
C PHE A 84 -1.65 -6.50 -5.98
N VAL A 85 -1.76 -6.75 -4.68
CA VAL A 85 -2.96 -6.47 -3.90
C VAL A 85 -2.83 -5.11 -3.23
N GLY A 86 -3.93 -4.35 -3.18
CA GLY A 86 -3.99 -3.02 -2.56
C GLY A 86 -3.56 -2.94 -1.08
N THR A 87 -3.64 -4.05 -0.35
CA THR A 87 -3.24 -4.18 1.05
C THR A 87 -2.24 -5.33 1.18
N ALA A 88 -1.43 -5.34 2.23
CA ALA A 88 -0.57 -6.47 2.56
C ALA A 88 -1.34 -7.81 2.54
N THR A 89 -0.78 -8.79 1.82
CA THR A 89 -1.31 -10.16 1.69
C THR A 89 -1.75 -10.81 3.01
N PRO A 90 -0.96 -10.78 4.12
CA PRO A 90 -1.37 -11.40 5.38
C PRO A 90 -2.63 -10.74 5.96
N THR A 91 -2.74 -9.42 5.88
CA THR A 91 -3.94 -8.69 6.32
C THR A 91 -5.16 -9.09 5.51
N TYR A 92 -5.00 -9.27 4.20
CA TYR A 92 -6.07 -9.75 3.32
C TYR A 92 -6.54 -11.15 3.73
N TYR A 93 -5.61 -12.08 4.00
CA TYR A 93 -5.95 -13.42 4.46
C TYR A 93 -6.62 -13.42 5.83
N ALA A 94 -6.11 -12.63 6.79
CA ALA A 94 -6.72 -12.50 8.11
C ALA A 94 -8.19 -12.05 8.01
N ASN A 95 -8.49 -11.08 7.13
CA ASN A 95 -9.86 -10.65 6.87
C ASN A 95 -10.72 -11.76 6.25
N GLN A 96 -10.16 -12.53 5.31
CA GLN A 96 -10.85 -13.66 4.72
C GLN A 96 -11.18 -14.76 5.73
N PHE A 97 -10.23 -15.11 6.62
CA PHE A 97 -10.47 -16.08 7.69
C PHE A 97 -11.53 -15.57 8.67
N SER A 98 -11.45 -14.29 9.08
CA SER A 98 -12.44 -13.66 9.95
C SER A 98 -13.85 -13.68 9.34
N THR A 99 -13.95 -13.45 8.02
CA THR A 99 -15.23 -13.51 7.31
C THR A 99 -15.77 -14.94 7.23
N ARG A 100 -14.89 -15.95 7.09
CA ARG A 100 -15.27 -17.37 7.08
C ARG A 100 -15.70 -17.85 8.46
N ALA A 101 -15.03 -17.42 9.53
CA ALA A 101 -15.35 -17.81 10.91
C ALA A 101 -16.68 -17.20 11.41
N LYS A 102 -17.15 -16.12 10.79
CA LYS A 102 -18.46 -15.52 11.07
C LYS A 102 -19.64 -16.26 10.43
N LYS A 103 -19.37 -17.17 9.49
CA LYS A 103 -20.40 -18.03 8.86
C LYS A 103 -20.56 -19.31 9.66
#